data_AF-A0AA37W6Z5-F1
#
_entry.id   AF-A0AA37W6Z5-F1
#
_cell.length_a   1.000
_cell.length_b   1.000
_cell.length_c   1.000
_cell.angle_alpha   90.00
_cell.angle_beta   90.00
_cell.angle_gamma   90.00
#
_symmetry.space_group_name_H-M   'P 1'
#
loop_
_entity.id
_entity.type
_entity.pdbx_description
1 polymer ?
#
loop_
_entity_poly.entity_id
_entity_poly.type
_entity_poly.pdbx_seq_one_letter_code
_entity_poly.pdbx_strand_id
1 'polypeptide(L)'
;MKDTKTLMNTAIAGALAIGMAAASGSAVAGKPGFEKCQGIVKAGMNDCGTSGHSCAGQAKKDGDPQEWIYVPEGTCSKIVGGKVK
;
A
#
# COMPACT_ATOMS: atom_id res chain seq x y z
N MET A 1 -48.07 1.44 3.41
CA MET A 1 -46.84 2.18 3.79
C MET A 1 -45.89 1.30 4.62
N LYS A 2 -45.59 0.07 4.19
CA LYS A 2 -44.55 -0.78 4.84
C LYS A 2 -43.51 -1.32 3.84
N ASP A 3 -43.78 -1.20 2.55
CA ASP A 3 -42.98 -1.86 1.51
C ASP A 3 -41.92 -0.97 0.84
N THR A 4 -42.00 0.36 1.02
CA THR A 4 -41.03 1.31 0.44
C THR A 4 -39.73 1.41 1.24
N LYS A 5 -39.78 1.16 2.56
CA LYS A 5 -38.60 1.27 3.45
C LYS A 5 -37.62 0.11 3.26
N THR A 6 -38.11 -1.08 2.89
CA THR A 6 -37.26 -2.28 2.70
C THR A 6 -36.45 -2.22 1.41
N LEU A 7 -36.97 -1.55 0.37
CA LEU A 7 -36.30 -1.40 -0.92
C LEU A 7 -35.14 -0.39 -0.91
N MET A 8 -35.11 0.54 0.05
CA MET A 8 -34.01 1.52 0.16
C MET A 8 -32.78 0.99 0.92
N ASN A 9 -32.93 -0.06 1.73
CA ASN A 9 -31.84 -0.61 2.54
C ASN A 9 -30.95 -1.60 1.78
N THR A 10 -31.36 -2.11 0.62
CA THR A 10 -30.57 -3.05 -0.19
C THR A 10 -29.66 -2.37 -1.21
N ALA A 11 -29.85 -1.07 -1.48
CA ALA A 11 -29.05 -0.33 -2.46
C ALA A 11 -27.66 0.10 -1.94
N ILE A 12 -27.45 0.18 -0.62
CA ILE A 12 -26.20 0.71 -0.02
C ILE A 12 -25.15 -0.39 0.15
N ALA A 13 -25.53 -1.68 0.15
CA ALA A 13 -24.60 -2.79 0.35
C ALA A 13 -23.75 -3.13 -0.89
N GLY A 14 -24.16 -2.69 -2.09
CA GLY A 14 -23.43 -3.00 -3.34
C GLY A 14 -22.27 -2.04 -3.66
N ALA A 15 -22.27 -0.82 -3.11
CA ALA A 15 -21.34 0.23 -3.53
C ALA A 15 -19.95 0.16 -2.88
N LEU A 16 -19.80 -0.59 -1.78
CA LEU A 16 -18.54 -0.69 -1.03
C LEU A 16 -17.55 -1.74 -1.60
N ALA A 17 -17.99 -2.60 -2.51
CA ALA A 17 -17.13 -3.67 -3.05
C ALA A 17 -16.18 -3.20 -4.17
N ILE A 18 -16.47 -2.07 -4.82
CA ILE A 18 -15.76 -1.64 -6.04
C ILE A 18 -14.55 -0.75 -5.73
N GLY A 19 -14.52 -0.10 -4.56
CA GLY A 19 -13.45 0.85 -4.19
C GLY A 19 -12.11 0.21 -3.79
N MET A 20 -12.10 -1.06 -3.36
CA MET A 20 -10.88 -1.72 -2.88
C MET A 20 -9.98 -2.28 -4.01
N ALA A 21 -10.53 -2.44 -5.22
CA ALA A 21 -9.81 -3.06 -6.34
C ALA A 21 -8.82 -2.09 -7.04
N ALA A 22 -8.90 -0.79 -6.78
CA ALA A 22 -8.02 0.22 -7.38
C ALA A 22 -6.76 0.52 -6.54
N ALA A 23 -6.69 0.02 -5.30
CA ALA A 23 -5.57 0.27 -4.38
C ALA A 23 -4.58 -0.92 -4.29
N SER A 24 -4.77 -1.97 -5.08
CA SER A 24 -3.80 -3.05 -5.24
C SER A 24 -2.63 -2.57 -6.10
N GLY A 25 -1.82 -1.66 -5.55
CA GLY A 25 -0.47 -1.40 -6.01
C GLY A 25 0.22 -2.74 -6.16
N SER A 26 0.50 -3.11 -7.41
CA SER A 26 1.06 -4.39 -7.77
C SER A 26 2.28 -4.62 -6.89
N ALA A 27 2.27 -5.64 -6.05
CA ALA A 27 3.49 -6.10 -5.42
C ALA A 27 4.41 -6.51 -6.57
N VAL A 28 5.32 -5.61 -6.98
CA VAL A 28 6.27 -5.87 -8.06
C VAL A 28 7.27 -6.86 -7.49
N ALA A 29 6.90 -8.14 -7.42
CA ALA A 29 7.80 -9.19 -6.99
C ALA A 29 8.98 -9.23 -7.97
N GLY A 30 10.15 -8.74 -7.52
CA GLY A 30 11.44 -8.97 -8.15
C GLY A 30 11.52 -8.65 -9.64
N LYS A 31 11.25 -7.40 -10.04
CA LYS A 31 11.74 -6.94 -11.34
C LYS A 31 13.27 -6.91 -11.28
N PRO A 32 13.99 -7.57 -12.22
CA PRO A 32 15.44 -7.44 -12.30
C PRO A 32 15.83 -5.96 -12.37
N GLY A 33 16.84 -5.56 -11.59
CA GLY A 33 17.29 -4.16 -11.53
C GLY A 33 16.54 -3.28 -10.53
N PHE A 34 15.73 -3.85 -9.63
CA PHE A 34 15.05 -3.12 -8.55
C PHE A 34 15.34 -3.74 -7.18
N GLU A 35 15.51 -2.89 -6.18
CA GLU A 35 15.79 -3.26 -4.79
C GLU A 35 14.75 -2.67 -3.84
N LYS A 36 14.54 -3.31 -2.68
CA LYS A 36 13.69 -2.75 -1.62
C LYS A 36 14.50 -1.75 -0.82
N CYS A 37 13.97 -0.53 -0.68
CA CYS A 37 14.59 0.53 0.10
C CYS A 37 13.72 0.88 1.31
N GLN A 38 14.22 0.60 2.51
CA GLN A 38 13.54 0.87 3.76
C GLN A 38 13.92 2.21 4.39
N GLY A 39 13.09 2.70 5.31
CA GLY A 39 13.41 3.84 6.17
C GLY A 39 13.28 5.21 5.50
N ILE A 40 12.86 5.25 4.24
CA ILE A 40 12.70 6.47 3.43
C ILE A 40 11.26 6.66 2.94
N VAL A 41 10.37 5.78 3.34
CA VAL A 41 8.98 5.73 2.87
C VAL A 41 8.14 6.82 3.51
N LYS A 42 7.34 7.53 2.72
CA LYS A 42 6.34 8.47 3.24
C LYS A 42 5.14 7.72 3.84
N ALA A 43 4.49 8.31 4.84
CA ALA A 43 3.23 7.81 5.37
C ALA A 43 2.24 7.56 4.23
N GLY A 44 1.61 6.39 4.26
CA GLY A 44 0.66 5.94 3.24
C GLY A 44 1.26 5.61 1.88
N MET A 45 2.58 5.47 1.75
CA MET A 45 3.25 5.27 0.45
C MET A 45 4.20 4.05 0.41
N ASN A 46 4.06 3.09 1.34
CA ASN A 46 4.81 1.83 1.27
C ASN A 46 4.25 0.91 0.19
N ASP A 47 5.10 0.03 -0.29
CA ASP A 47 4.72 -1.13 -1.09
C ASP A 47 4.18 -2.28 -0.23
N CYS A 48 3.45 -3.22 -0.85
CA CYS A 48 2.88 -4.39 -0.19
C CYS A 48 3.96 -5.31 0.42
N GLY A 49 3.62 -6.02 1.50
CA GLY A 49 4.50 -7.01 2.11
C GLY A 49 5.63 -6.41 2.94
N THR A 50 5.31 -5.43 3.78
CA THR A 50 6.23 -4.94 4.82
C THR A 50 6.13 -5.82 6.06
N SER A 51 6.95 -5.59 7.09
CA SER A 51 6.96 -6.49 8.26
C SER A 51 5.74 -6.34 9.18
N GLY A 52 5.01 -5.23 9.09
CA GLY A 52 3.87 -4.94 9.96
C GLY A 52 2.49 -5.24 9.37
N HIS A 53 2.38 -5.27 8.04
CA HIS A 53 1.12 -5.46 7.32
C HIS A 53 1.37 -5.90 5.87
N SER A 54 0.32 -6.40 5.23
CA SER A 54 0.43 -7.00 3.89
C SER A 54 0.16 -6.04 2.74
N CYS A 55 -0.64 -4.99 2.94
CA CYS A 55 -1.07 -4.09 1.86
C CYS A 55 -0.22 -2.83 1.78
N ALA A 56 -0.07 -2.32 0.54
CA ALA A 56 0.51 -1.01 0.27
C ALA A 56 -0.28 0.11 0.95
N GLY A 57 0.38 1.25 1.14
CA GLY A 57 -0.23 2.47 1.65
C GLY A 57 -0.68 2.46 3.11
N GLN A 58 -0.07 1.58 3.93
CA GLN A 58 -0.35 1.45 5.36
C GLN A 58 0.75 1.98 6.28
N ALA A 59 1.82 2.55 5.72
CA ALA A 59 2.88 3.21 6.48
C ALA A 59 2.27 4.31 7.36
N LYS A 60 2.43 4.19 8.68
CA LYS A 60 1.78 5.10 9.64
C LYS A 60 2.49 6.45 9.77
N LYS A 61 3.78 6.49 9.43
CA LYS A 61 4.63 7.68 9.57
C LYS A 61 5.69 7.72 8.49
N ASP A 62 6.20 8.92 8.23
CA ASP A 62 7.34 9.14 7.35
C ASP A 62 8.60 8.48 7.95
N GLY A 63 9.39 7.82 7.10
CA GLY A 63 10.68 7.25 7.44
C GLY A 63 10.63 6.03 8.37
N ASP A 64 9.52 5.30 8.41
CA ASP A 64 9.44 4.10 9.23
C ASP A 64 10.45 3.03 8.75
N PRO A 65 11.34 2.51 9.62
CA PRO A 65 12.36 1.54 9.23
C PRO A 65 11.79 0.17 8.81
N GLN A 66 10.55 -0.12 9.15
CA GLN A 66 9.88 -1.37 8.76
C GLN A 66 9.21 -1.28 7.39
N GLU A 67 8.92 -0.06 6.94
CA GLU A 67 8.27 0.22 5.67
C GLU A 67 9.31 0.33 4.55
N TRP A 68 8.93 -0.09 3.35
CA TRP A 68 9.82 -0.07 2.19
C TRP A 68 9.09 0.29 0.90
N ILE A 69 9.86 0.81 -0.06
CA ILE A 69 9.43 0.99 -1.45
C ILE A 69 10.45 0.38 -2.42
N TYR A 70 10.01 -0.03 -3.61
CA TYR A 70 10.89 -0.44 -4.69
C TYR A 70 11.55 0.77 -5.36
N VAL A 71 12.86 0.67 -5.54
CA VAL A 71 13.66 1.64 -6.28
C VAL A 71 14.60 0.90 -7.24
N PRO A 72 15.11 1.54 -8.29
CA PRO A 72 16.16 0.95 -9.11
C PRO A 72 17.38 0.57 -8.24
N GLU A 73 18.04 -0.53 -8.56
CA GLU A 73 19.23 -1.01 -7.84
C GLU A 73 20.30 0.08 -7.67
N GLY A 74 20.90 0.13 -6.48
CA GLY A 74 21.91 1.13 -6.12
C GLY A 74 21.35 2.55 -5.90
N THR A 75 20.03 2.73 -5.91
CA THR A 75 19.40 4.01 -5.55
C THR A 75 19.34 4.17 -4.05
N CYS A 76 19.03 3.11 -3.30
CA CYS A 76 18.79 3.20 -1.87
C CYS A 76 20.00 3.68 -1.07
N SER A 77 21.20 3.23 -1.47
CA SER A 77 22.47 3.63 -0.83
C SER A 77 22.83 5.10 -1.06
N LYS A 78 22.20 5.78 -2.04
CA LYS A 78 22.41 7.20 -2.33
C LYS A 78 21.49 8.10 -1.51
N ILE A 79 20.53 7.54 -0.78
CA ILE A 79 19.55 8.28 0.02
C ILE A 79 19.97 8.23 1.48
N VAL A 80 20.08 9.40 2.12
CA VAL A 80 20.37 9.49 3.55
C VAL A 80 19.29 8.74 4.34
N GLY A 81 19.72 7.77 5.17
CA GLY A 81 18.81 6.93 5.97
C GLY A 81 18.24 5.72 5.23
N GLY A 82 18.47 5.59 3.93
CA GLY A 82 18.07 4.43 3.13
C GLY A 82 18.81 3.15 3.55
N LYS A 83 18.07 2.04 3.62
CA LYS A 83 18.63 0.70 3.85
C LYS A 83 18.07 -0.28 2.85
N VAL A 84 18.96 -0.97 2.13
CA VAL A 84 18.59 -2.08 1.24
C VAL A 84 18.13 -3.25 2.10
N LYS A 85 17.02 -3.88 1.72
CA LYS A 85 16.48 -5.10 2.35
C LYS A 85 16.33 -6.24 1.35
#